data_AF-A0A0X1RZQ4-F1
#
_entry.id   AF-A0A0X1RZQ4-F1
#
_cell.length_a   1.000
_cell.length_b   1.000
_cell.length_c   1.000
_cell.angle_alpha   90.00
_cell.angle_beta   90.00
_cell.angle_gamma   90.00
#
_symmetry.space_group_name_H-M   'P 1'
#
loop_
_entity.id
_entity.type
_entity.pdbx_description
1 polymer ?
#
loop_
_entity_poly.entity_id
_entity_poly.type
_entity_poly.pdbx_seq_one_letter_code
_entity_poly.pdbx_strand_id
1 'polypeptide(L)'
;MKLKKIKRFSIGYRTLKTAVGIAVAIGIASFLDLEYYTSAGILTILSIQTTKRKSVHAIYTRVAAGLLSLLLSYILFSIGGYNVITLGVLILLFLPLLVMFHITAAFVSSVVIVLQIFNSGEFTLPLLYNELLLMLVGFGVGFLINFYMPDISKGLNKHRIAIEEAYSAIFHEIEKYLRTGDTSWDGKELLIAEKSVAKGKSLAYMDVENHLARKEDVYYRYFDIREKQLEIIERVLPKITSLPASVAHSKIVADFVGELSENVHSGNTVTESRRKLQRVRERFEEMPMPKNHEEFLAMSALYVFIEEMDEYLAIKQNFEGLNVKKGRLKNHK
;
A
#
# COMPACT_ATOMS: atom_id res chain seq x y z
N MET A 1 20.45 25.88 24.27
CA MET A 1 19.64 26.03 23.05
C MET A 1 19.84 24.80 22.15
N LYS A 2 18.91 23.83 22.17
CA LYS A 2 19.05 22.60 21.36
C LYS A 2 18.76 22.92 19.90
N LEU A 3 19.80 22.88 19.05
CA LEU A 3 19.68 22.98 17.60
C LEU A 3 18.72 21.89 17.10
N LYS A 4 17.54 22.32 16.65
CA LYS A 4 16.52 21.47 16.03
C LYS A 4 17.15 20.91 14.74
N LYS A 5 17.52 19.61 14.75
CA LYS A 5 18.05 18.91 13.58
C LYS A 5 17.11 19.16 12.40
N ILE A 6 17.55 19.96 11.42
CA ILE A 6 16.82 20.20 10.18
C ILE A 6 16.66 18.83 9.51
N LYS A 7 15.42 18.34 9.41
CA LYS A 7 15.13 17.11 8.66
C LYS A 7 15.66 17.32 7.24
N ARG A 8 16.62 16.50 6.81
CA ARG A 8 17.09 16.48 5.42
C ARG A 8 15.88 16.22 4.52
N PHE A 9 15.46 17.22 3.76
CA PHE A 9 14.45 17.04 2.72
C PHE A 9 15.06 16.15 1.64
N SER A 10 14.67 14.88 1.61
CA SER A 10 14.99 14.01 0.49
C SER A 10 13.94 14.25 -0.59
N ILE A 11 14.37 14.74 -1.76
CA ILE A 11 13.52 14.79 -2.95
C ILE A 11 13.10 13.35 -3.26
N GLY A 12 11.80 13.06 -3.18
CA GLY A 12 11.28 11.74 -3.46
C GLY A 12 11.42 11.39 -4.94
N TYR A 13 11.56 10.11 -5.25
CA TYR A 13 11.60 9.60 -6.63
C TYR A 13 10.44 10.13 -7.50
N ARG A 14 9.26 10.32 -6.89
CA ARG A 14 8.09 10.90 -7.57
C ARG A 14 8.33 12.33 -8.06
N THR A 15 8.94 13.18 -7.24
CA THR A 15 9.20 14.58 -7.61
C THR A 15 10.22 14.65 -8.75
N LEU A 16 11.26 13.81 -8.68
CA LEU A 16 12.28 13.73 -9.72
C LEU A 16 11.68 13.25 -11.05
N LYS A 17 10.91 12.14 -11.04
CA LYS A 17 10.28 11.63 -12.28
C LYS A 17 9.32 12.65 -12.91
N THR A 18 8.60 13.41 -12.08
CA THR A 18 7.72 14.48 -12.56
C THR A 18 8.49 15.60 -13.22
N ALA A 19 9.55 16.10 -12.58
CA ALA A 19 10.38 17.16 -13.16
C ALA A 19 11.03 16.73 -14.48
N VAL A 20 11.58 15.51 -14.53
CA VAL A 20 12.15 14.94 -15.76
C VAL A 20 11.08 14.82 -16.84
N GLY A 21 9.87 14.37 -16.50
CA GLY A 21 8.80 14.22 -17.49
C GLY A 21 8.33 15.52 -18.09
N ILE A 22 8.16 16.55 -17.27
CA ILE A 22 7.81 17.88 -17.76
C ILE A 22 8.90 18.38 -18.72
N ALA A 23 10.17 18.29 -18.32
CA ALA A 23 11.29 18.77 -19.14
C ALA A 23 11.38 18.02 -20.48
N VAL A 24 11.24 16.68 -20.45
CA VAL A 24 11.27 15.85 -21.66
C VAL A 24 10.08 16.16 -22.58
N ALA A 25 8.87 16.30 -22.04
CA ALA A 25 7.69 16.60 -22.84
C ALA A 25 7.77 17.99 -23.52
N ILE A 26 8.19 19.00 -22.77
CA ILE A 26 8.41 20.35 -23.30
C ILE A 26 9.51 20.33 -24.36
N GLY A 27 10.63 19.63 -24.11
CA GLY A 27 11.72 19.51 -25.06
C GLY A 27 11.31 18.82 -26.36
N ILE A 28 10.54 17.73 -26.29
CA ILE A 28 10.00 17.04 -27.47
C ILE A 28 9.03 17.95 -28.23
N ALA A 29 8.07 18.58 -27.54
CA ALA A 29 7.10 19.46 -28.17
C ALA A 29 7.76 20.68 -28.83
N SER A 30 8.79 21.26 -28.19
CA SER A 30 9.58 22.35 -28.76
C SER A 30 10.42 21.90 -29.95
N PHE A 31 10.99 20.69 -29.93
CA PHE A 31 11.74 20.15 -31.06
C PHE A 31 10.86 19.89 -32.29
N LEU A 32 9.60 19.52 -32.06
CA LEU A 32 8.59 19.33 -33.11
C LEU A 32 7.94 20.65 -33.56
N ASP A 33 8.40 21.79 -33.04
CA ASP A 33 7.88 23.14 -33.33
C ASP A 33 6.36 23.27 -33.10
N LEU A 34 5.85 22.62 -32.03
CA LEU A 34 4.44 22.68 -31.67
C LEU A 34 4.09 24.02 -31.04
N GLU A 35 2.97 24.60 -31.45
CA GLU A 35 2.39 25.75 -30.78
C GLU A 35 2.00 25.37 -29.36
N TYR A 36 2.13 26.30 -28.41
CA TYR A 36 1.86 26.06 -26.99
C TYR A 36 2.62 24.84 -26.40
N TYR A 37 3.85 24.58 -26.85
CA TYR A 37 4.68 23.44 -26.40
C TYR A 37 4.83 23.30 -24.86
N THR A 38 4.68 24.39 -24.10
CA THR A 38 4.68 24.35 -22.63
C THR A 38 3.48 23.57 -22.05
N SER A 39 2.35 23.55 -22.75
CA SER A 39 1.16 22.75 -22.40
C SER A 39 1.45 21.26 -22.39
N ALA A 40 2.39 20.76 -23.21
CA ALA A 40 2.82 19.36 -23.16
C ALA A 40 3.33 18.97 -21.77
N GLY A 41 4.04 19.89 -21.09
CA GLY A 41 4.46 19.72 -19.70
C GLY A 41 3.29 19.60 -18.73
N ILE A 42 2.24 20.42 -18.90
CA ILE A 42 1.01 20.38 -18.10
C ILE A 42 0.26 19.05 -18.32
N LEU A 43 0.13 18.61 -19.57
CA LEU A 43 -0.50 17.34 -19.90
C LEU A 43 0.29 16.14 -19.33
N THR A 44 1.62 16.23 -19.31
CA THR A 44 2.49 15.22 -18.68
C THR A 44 2.35 15.17 -17.17
N ILE A 45 2.43 16.30 -16.45
CA ILE A 45 2.30 16.29 -14.98
C ILE A 45 0.96 15.72 -14.53
N LEU A 46 -0.13 16.09 -15.22
CA LEU A 46 -1.46 15.55 -14.95
C LEU A 46 -1.53 14.04 -15.25
N SER A 47 -0.72 13.54 -16.18
CA SER A 47 -0.71 12.14 -16.59
C SER A 47 0.16 11.21 -15.76
N ILE A 48 1.06 11.74 -14.94
CA ILE A 48 1.89 10.92 -14.05
C ILE A 48 1.06 10.40 -12.87
N GLN A 49 0.85 9.09 -12.84
CA GLN A 49 0.08 8.41 -11.79
C GLN A 49 0.96 7.73 -10.75
N THR A 50 0.34 7.13 -9.73
CA THR A 50 1.05 6.42 -8.66
C THR A 50 1.39 4.98 -9.01
N THR A 51 0.63 4.36 -9.92
CA THR A 51 0.77 2.95 -10.30
C THR A 51 0.53 2.74 -11.79
N LYS A 52 1.06 1.65 -12.37
CA LYS A 52 0.96 1.39 -13.82
C LYS A 52 -0.50 1.24 -14.26
N ARG A 53 -1.32 0.52 -13.49
CA ARG A 53 -2.75 0.34 -13.78
C ARG A 53 -3.50 1.67 -13.82
N LYS A 54 -3.27 2.53 -12.82
CA LYS A 54 -3.84 3.89 -12.81
C LYS A 54 -3.34 4.71 -13.98
N SER A 55 -2.08 4.56 -14.38
CA SER A 55 -1.51 5.23 -15.56
C SER A 55 -2.26 4.88 -16.83
N VAL A 56 -2.43 3.59 -17.10
CA VAL A 56 -3.11 3.10 -18.31
C VAL A 56 -4.54 3.63 -18.36
N HIS A 57 -5.28 3.47 -17.25
CA HIS A 57 -6.63 3.99 -17.14
C HIS A 57 -6.66 5.51 -17.40
N ALA A 58 -5.76 6.26 -16.77
CA ALA A 58 -5.72 7.70 -16.87
C ALA A 58 -5.33 8.22 -18.26
N ILE A 59 -4.64 7.45 -19.10
CA ILE A 59 -4.31 7.85 -20.47
C ILE A 59 -5.52 7.63 -21.37
N TYR A 60 -6.15 6.46 -21.31
CA TYR A 60 -7.33 6.17 -22.11
C TYR A 60 -8.44 7.19 -21.82
N THR A 61 -8.70 7.48 -20.53
CA THR A 61 -9.72 8.48 -20.17
C THR A 61 -9.36 9.89 -20.64
N ARG A 62 -8.08 10.28 -20.61
CA ARG A 62 -7.63 11.58 -21.12
C ARG A 62 -7.69 11.70 -22.63
N VAL A 63 -7.33 10.65 -23.36
CA VAL A 63 -7.47 10.64 -24.83
C VAL A 63 -8.94 10.75 -25.21
N ALA A 64 -9.82 9.95 -24.59
CA ALA A 64 -11.25 10.00 -24.85
C ALA A 64 -11.87 11.38 -24.53
N ALA A 65 -11.58 11.93 -23.34
CA ALA A 65 -12.07 13.24 -22.94
C ALA A 65 -11.50 14.38 -23.79
N GLY A 66 -10.21 14.30 -24.16
CA GLY A 66 -9.56 15.27 -25.04
C GLY A 66 -10.21 15.30 -26.42
N LEU A 67 -10.40 14.14 -27.05
CA LEU A 67 -11.11 14.03 -28.33
C LEU A 67 -12.55 14.56 -28.25
N LEU A 68 -13.27 14.24 -27.17
CA LEU A 68 -14.60 14.78 -26.92
C LEU A 68 -14.58 16.31 -26.78
N SER A 69 -13.60 16.87 -26.07
CA SER A 69 -13.46 18.33 -25.94
C SER A 69 -13.11 19.02 -27.26
N LEU A 70 -12.29 18.39 -28.12
CA LEU A 70 -11.99 18.89 -29.46
C LEU A 70 -13.26 18.95 -30.31
N LEU A 71 -14.07 17.88 -30.29
CA LEU A 71 -15.33 17.80 -31.02
C LEU A 71 -16.33 18.87 -30.54
N LEU A 72 -16.50 19.01 -29.22
CA LEU A 72 -17.38 20.04 -28.64
C LEU A 72 -16.89 21.46 -28.94
N SER A 73 -15.58 21.70 -28.89
CA SER A 73 -14.98 22.99 -29.23
C SER A 73 -15.25 23.35 -30.67
N TYR A 74 -15.06 22.41 -31.60
CA TYR A 74 -15.37 22.61 -33.01
C TYR A 74 -16.84 23.01 -33.22
N ILE A 75 -17.78 22.26 -32.63
CA ILE A 75 -19.22 22.52 -32.80
C ILE A 75 -19.61 23.88 -32.19
N LEU A 76 -19.26 24.11 -30.92
CA LEU A 76 -19.76 25.27 -30.19
C LEU A 76 -19.07 26.58 -30.59
N PHE A 77 -17.76 26.57 -30.85
CA PHE A 77 -17.08 27.79 -31.32
C PHE A 77 -17.43 28.13 -32.76
N SER A 78 -17.79 27.16 -33.61
CA SER A 78 -18.30 27.44 -34.96
C SER A 78 -19.68 28.13 -34.94
N ILE A 79 -20.52 27.82 -33.95
CA ILE A 79 -21.89 28.38 -33.85
C ILE A 79 -21.89 29.68 -33.04
N GLY A 80 -21.24 29.69 -31.87
CA GLY A 80 -21.29 30.78 -30.89
C GLY A 80 -20.09 31.72 -30.92
N GLY A 81 -19.06 31.44 -31.72
CA GLY A 81 -17.82 32.21 -31.78
C GLY A 81 -16.95 32.09 -30.52
N TYR A 82 -15.77 32.72 -30.58
CA TYR A 82 -14.73 32.67 -29.55
C TYR A 82 -14.95 33.75 -28.49
N ASN A 83 -16.00 33.60 -27.68
CA ASN A 83 -16.28 34.48 -26.55
C ASN A 83 -16.48 33.70 -25.24
N VAL A 84 -16.42 34.41 -24.12
CA VAL A 84 -16.47 33.83 -22.77
C VAL A 84 -17.80 33.12 -22.50
N ILE A 85 -18.91 33.59 -23.09
CA ILE A 85 -20.23 32.96 -22.93
C ILE A 85 -20.24 31.59 -23.60
N THR A 86 -19.77 31.47 -24.83
CA THR A 86 -19.65 30.20 -25.55
C THR A 86 -18.73 29.22 -24.82
N LEU A 87 -17.60 29.69 -24.29
CA LEU A 87 -16.71 28.88 -23.46
C LEU A 87 -17.41 28.36 -22.19
N GLY A 88 -18.18 29.21 -21.51
CA GLY A 88 -18.96 28.82 -20.34
C GLY A 88 -20.00 27.74 -20.65
N VAL A 89 -20.73 27.89 -21.76
CA VAL A 89 -21.70 26.89 -22.25
C VAL A 89 -21.00 25.58 -22.60
N LEU A 90 -19.84 25.64 -23.26
CA LEU A 90 -19.05 24.46 -23.57
C LEU A 90 -18.68 23.69 -22.30
N ILE A 91 -18.13 24.37 -21.29
CA ILE A 91 -17.74 23.72 -20.02
C ILE A 91 -18.98 23.13 -19.31
N LEU A 92 -20.09 23.87 -19.30
CA LEU A 92 -21.36 23.42 -18.69
C LEU A 92 -21.89 22.14 -19.33
N LEU A 93 -21.78 22.00 -20.67
CA LEU A 93 -22.18 20.80 -21.39
C LEU A 93 -21.15 19.67 -21.30
N PHE A 94 -19.87 20.02 -21.24
CA PHE A 94 -18.79 19.05 -21.20
C PHE A 94 -18.79 18.24 -19.89
N LEU A 95 -19.04 18.88 -18.74
CA LEU A 95 -19.06 18.21 -17.43
C LEU A 95 -20.07 17.03 -17.34
N PRO A 96 -21.35 17.19 -17.70
CA PRO A 96 -22.32 16.09 -17.75
C PRO A 96 -21.88 14.95 -18.68
N LEU A 97 -21.29 15.27 -19.84
CA LEU A 97 -20.79 14.25 -20.76
C LEU A 97 -19.65 13.45 -20.14
N LEU A 98 -18.71 14.10 -19.45
CA LEU A 98 -17.64 13.40 -18.73
C LEU A 98 -18.18 12.49 -17.62
N VAL A 99 -19.24 12.90 -16.92
CA VAL A 99 -19.92 12.06 -15.91
C VAL A 99 -20.56 10.85 -16.58
N MET A 100 -21.31 11.05 -17.68
CA MET A 100 -21.95 9.98 -18.43
C MET A 100 -20.96 8.92 -18.91
N PHE A 101 -19.78 9.33 -19.37
CA PHE A 101 -18.72 8.42 -19.82
C PHE A 101 -17.78 7.93 -18.70
N HIS A 102 -17.98 8.38 -17.45
CA HIS A 102 -17.16 8.01 -16.28
C HIS A 102 -15.67 8.38 -16.42
N ILE A 103 -15.38 9.53 -17.05
CA ILE A 103 -14.04 10.04 -17.34
C ILE A 103 -13.77 11.43 -16.76
N THR A 104 -14.49 11.81 -15.70
CA THR A 104 -14.42 13.12 -15.03
C THR A 104 -13.01 13.53 -14.58
N ALA A 105 -12.17 12.56 -14.23
CA ALA A 105 -10.77 12.81 -13.84
C ALA A 105 -9.92 13.47 -14.95
N ALA A 106 -10.37 13.42 -16.21
CA ALA A 106 -9.71 14.04 -17.36
C ALA A 106 -10.18 15.48 -17.66
N PHE A 107 -11.08 16.04 -16.85
CA PHE A 107 -11.62 17.38 -17.04
C PHE A 107 -10.52 18.44 -17.15
N VAL A 108 -9.63 18.50 -16.15
CA VAL A 108 -8.59 19.54 -16.07
C VAL A 108 -7.67 19.52 -17.29
N SER A 109 -7.21 18.33 -17.72
CA SER A 109 -6.36 18.21 -18.91
C SER A 109 -7.08 18.57 -20.20
N SER A 110 -8.38 18.31 -20.29
CA SER A 110 -9.17 18.63 -21.47
C SER A 110 -9.48 20.13 -21.55
N VAL A 111 -9.70 20.79 -20.41
CA VAL A 111 -9.88 22.25 -20.34
C VAL A 111 -8.64 22.99 -20.83
N VAL A 112 -7.43 22.47 -20.57
CA VAL A 112 -6.19 23.06 -21.13
C VAL A 112 -6.28 23.15 -22.65
N ILE A 113 -6.68 22.07 -23.31
CA ILE A 113 -6.84 22.00 -24.79
C ILE A 113 -7.93 22.97 -25.26
N VAL A 114 -9.08 23.00 -24.58
CA VAL A 114 -10.18 23.93 -24.91
C VAL A 114 -9.71 25.38 -24.82
N LEU A 115 -8.91 25.72 -23.81
CA LEU A 115 -8.39 27.08 -23.62
C LEU A 115 -7.38 27.46 -24.69
N GLN A 116 -6.57 26.52 -25.19
CA GLN A 116 -5.65 26.77 -26.30
C GLN A 116 -6.42 27.10 -27.59
N ILE A 117 -7.45 26.30 -27.90
CA ILE A 117 -8.35 26.57 -29.03
C ILE A 117 -9.05 27.92 -28.87
N PHE A 118 -9.56 28.20 -27.67
CA PHE A 118 -10.23 29.46 -27.37
C PHE A 118 -9.28 30.66 -27.60
N ASN A 119 -8.03 30.55 -27.16
CA ASN A 119 -7.03 31.60 -27.31
C ASN A 119 -6.51 31.76 -28.74
N SER A 120 -6.53 30.68 -29.54
CA SER A 120 -6.17 30.73 -30.95
C SER A 120 -7.17 31.52 -31.79
N GLY A 121 -8.43 31.65 -31.34
CA GLY A 121 -9.46 32.43 -32.01
C GLY A 121 -10.00 31.85 -33.32
N GLU A 122 -9.45 30.72 -33.78
CA GLU A 122 -9.90 29.97 -34.95
C GLU A 122 -9.64 28.47 -34.77
N PHE A 123 -10.43 27.64 -35.45
CA PHE A 123 -10.28 26.18 -35.43
C PHE A 123 -9.94 25.72 -36.84
N THR A 124 -8.65 25.55 -37.10
CA THR A 124 -8.13 25.13 -38.40
C THR A 124 -7.61 23.70 -38.35
N LEU A 125 -7.48 23.03 -39.51
CA LEU A 125 -6.89 21.69 -39.57
C LEU A 125 -5.44 21.63 -39.03
N PRO A 126 -4.56 22.62 -39.29
CA PRO A 126 -3.25 22.69 -38.65
C PRO A 126 -3.32 22.74 -37.12
N LEU A 127 -4.23 23.54 -36.56
CA LEU A 127 -4.41 23.62 -35.10
C LEU A 127 -4.89 22.28 -34.52
N LEU A 128 -5.84 21.61 -35.19
CA LEU A 128 -6.28 20.27 -34.77
C LEU A 128 -5.11 19.28 -34.76
N TYR A 129 -4.25 19.30 -35.79
CA TYR A 129 -3.07 18.46 -35.85
C TYR A 129 -2.08 18.79 -34.71
N ASN A 130 -1.86 20.07 -34.43
CA ASN A 130 -1.03 20.54 -33.32
C ASN A 130 -1.52 20.01 -31.97
N GLU A 131 -2.82 20.14 -31.68
CA GLU A 131 -3.41 19.69 -30.41
C GLU A 131 -3.34 18.16 -30.25
N LEU A 132 -3.56 17.41 -31.34
CA LEU A 132 -3.40 15.96 -31.31
C LEU A 132 -1.95 15.54 -31.02
N LEU A 133 -0.96 16.24 -31.59
CA LEU A 133 0.45 16.01 -31.30
C LEU A 133 0.83 16.40 -29.88
N LEU A 134 0.33 17.53 -29.36
CA LEU A 134 0.53 17.93 -27.97
C LEU A 134 -0.04 16.89 -26.99
N MET A 135 -1.24 16.38 -27.26
CA MET A 135 -1.83 15.28 -26.49
C MET A 135 -0.94 14.03 -26.54
N LEU A 136 -0.46 13.66 -27.72
CA LEU A 136 0.41 12.49 -27.91
C LEU A 136 1.72 12.63 -27.13
N VAL A 137 2.39 13.78 -27.22
CA VAL A 137 3.63 14.05 -26.50
C VAL A 137 3.37 14.10 -24.99
N GLY A 138 2.39 14.89 -24.56
CA GLY A 138 2.08 15.11 -23.15
C GLY A 138 1.67 13.81 -22.43
N PHE A 139 0.68 13.11 -22.97
CA PHE A 139 0.19 11.86 -22.39
C PHE A 139 1.16 10.70 -22.59
N GLY A 140 1.85 10.65 -23.74
CA GLY A 140 2.84 9.63 -24.07
C GLY A 140 4.06 9.70 -23.16
N VAL A 141 4.65 10.87 -22.95
CA VAL A 141 5.78 11.04 -22.02
C VAL A 141 5.36 10.71 -20.59
N GLY A 142 4.18 11.18 -20.17
CA GLY A 142 3.62 10.86 -18.86
C GLY A 142 3.44 9.35 -18.64
N PHE A 143 3.00 8.63 -19.69
CA PHE A 143 2.90 7.17 -19.68
C PHE A 143 4.25 6.49 -19.54
N LEU A 144 5.20 6.83 -20.40
CA LEU A 144 6.51 6.18 -20.48
C LEU A 144 7.26 6.29 -19.16
N ILE A 145 7.25 7.48 -18.56
CA ILE A 145 7.90 7.71 -17.27
C ILE A 145 7.24 6.92 -16.17
N ASN A 146 5.91 6.80 -16.19
CA ASN A 146 5.20 6.07 -15.16
C ASN A 146 5.28 4.54 -15.34
N PHE A 147 5.61 4.08 -16.55
CA PHE A 147 5.87 2.68 -16.84
C PHE A 147 7.18 2.19 -16.19
N TYR A 148 8.16 3.08 -16.01
CA TYR A 148 9.41 2.82 -15.31
C TYR A 148 9.24 2.90 -13.78
N MET A 149 8.65 1.84 -13.20
CA MET A 149 8.52 1.65 -11.75
C MET A 149 9.77 0.97 -11.18
N PRO A 150 10.38 1.52 -10.12
CA PRO A 150 11.53 0.90 -9.46
C PRO A 150 11.12 -0.37 -8.70
N ASP A 151 12.05 -1.30 -8.56
CA ASP A 151 11.86 -2.54 -7.80
C ASP A 151 11.62 -2.25 -6.31
N ILE A 152 10.42 -2.58 -5.83
CA ILE A 152 10.00 -2.39 -4.43
C ILE A 152 10.25 -3.62 -3.54
N SER A 153 10.79 -4.71 -4.09
CA SER A 153 11.09 -5.96 -3.37
C SER A 153 11.93 -5.74 -2.11
N LYS A 154 12.91 -4.84 -2.15
CA LYS A 154 13.75 -4.48 -1.00
C LYS A 154 12.93 -3.88 0.14
N GLY A 155 11.96 -3.03 -0.18
CA GLY A 155 11.06 -2.42 0.80
C GLY A 155 10.12 -3.45 1.42
N LEU A 156 9.55 -4.33 0.59
CA LEU A 156 8.70 -5.44 1.04
C LEU A 156 9.48 -6.37 1.99
N ASN A 157 10.67 -6.80 1.60
CA ASN A 157 11.49 -7.69 2.43
C ASN A 157 11.94 -7.03 3.74
N LYS A 158 12.23 -5.72 3.73
CA LYS A 158 12.54 -4.98 4.96
C LYS A 158 11.38 -5.02 5.95
N HIS A 159 10.16 -4.77 5.51
CA HIS A 159 8.98 -4.82 6.37
C HIS A 159 8.65 -6.25 6.81
N ARG A 160 8.84 -7.24 5.94
CA ARG A 160 8.71 -8.66 6.28
C ARG A 160 9.61 -9.04 7.46
N ILE A 161 10.90 -8.71 7.38
CA ILE A 161 11.88 -9.03 8.43
C ILE A 161 11.52 -8.30 9.73
N ALA A 162 11.20 -7.01 9.66
CA ALA A 162 10.82 -6.24 10.85
C ALA A 162 9.59 -6.80 11.57
N ILE A 163 8.59 -7.31 10.83
CA ILE A 163 7.42 -7.98 11.42
C ILE A 163 7.81 -9.29 12.08
N GLU A 164 8.61 -10.12 11.40
CA GLU A 164 9.05 -11.42 11.94
C GLU A 164 9.86 -11.24 13.24
N GLU A 165 10.80 -10.28 13.24
CA GLU A 165 11.60 -9.94 14.42
C GLU A 165 10.72 -9.38 15.56
N ALA A 166 9.77 -8.49 15.25
CA ALA A 166 8.86 -7.93 16.25
C ALA A 166 7.95 -8.99 16.87
N TYR A 167 7.35 -9.87 16.06
CA TYR A 167 6.48 -10.93 16.55
C TYR A 167 7.26 -11.96 17.38
N SER A 168 8.46 -12.34 16.91
CA SER A 168 9.36 -13.21 17.67
C SER A 168 9.68 -12.61 19.04
N ALA A 169 10.01 -11.32 19.10
CA ALA A 169 10.29 -10.62 20.35
C ALA A 169 9.04 -10.51 21.25
N ILE A 170 7.86 -10.21 20.71
CA ILE A 170 6.60 -10.18 21.47
C ILE A 170 6.32 -11.54 22.11
N PHE A 171 6.42 -12.64 21.35
CA PHE A 171 6.21 -13.98 21.89
C PHE A 171 7.27 -14.33 22.94
N HIS A 172 8.52 -13.92 22.76
CA HIS A 172 9.55 -14.15 23.77
C HIS A 172 9.26 -13.40 25.08
N GLU A 173 8.75 -12.17 25.02
CA GLU A 173 8.33 -11.43 26.22
C GLU A 173 7.08 -12.05 26.87
N ILE A 174 6.14 -12.59 26.10
CA ILE A 174 5.01 -13.38 26.62
C ILE A 174 5.52 -14.63 27.34
N GLU A 175 6.45 -15.38 26.74
CA GLU A 175 7.08 -16.54 27.38
C GLU A 175 7.72 -16.13 28.71
N LYS A 176 8.53 -15.07 28.71
CA LYS A 176 9.22 -14.56 29.90
C LYS A 176 8.23 -14.19 31.00
N TYR A 177 7.17 -13.45 30.66
CA TYR A 177 6.09 -13.13 31.60
C TYR A 177 5.46 -14.39 32.20
N LEU A 178 5.11 -15.38 31.36
CA LEU A 178 4.50 -16.63 31.83
C LEU A 178 5.42 -17.44 32.74
N ARG A 179 6.76 -17.33 32.60
CA ARG A 179 7.73 -18.05 33.44
C ARG A 179 8.09 -17.33 34.73
N THR A 180 8.32 -16.02 34.68
CA THR A 180 8.91 -15.26 35.80
C THR A 180 7.99 -14.19 36.36
N GLY A 181 6.85 -13.91 35.71
CA GLY A 181 5.97 -12.79 36.07
C GLY A 181 6.61 -11.42 35.82
N ASP A 182 7.63 -11.34 34.95
CA ASP A 182 8.33 -10.08 34.68
C ASP A 182 7.46 -9.10 33.89
N THR A 183 7.18 -7.94 34.48
CA THR A 183 6.36 -6.86 33.91
C THR A 183 7.18 -5.69 33.36
N SER A 184 8.51 -5.83 33.24
CA SER A 184 9.40 -4.76 32.78
C SER A 184 9.31 -4.44 31.29
N TRP A 185 8.57 -5.22 30.51
CA TRP A 185 8.41 -5.03 29.07
C TRP A 185 7.66 -3.72 28.75
N ASP A 186 8.21 -2.94 27.81
CA ASP A 186 7.73 -1.60 27.46
C ASP A 186 6.84 -1.54 26.20
N GLY A 187 6.60 -2.68 25.55
CA GLY A 187 5.68 -2.79 24.41
C GLY A 187 6.16 -2.17 23.09
N LYS A 188 7.43 -1.77 22.97
CA LYS A 188 7.95 -1.09 21.76
C LYS A 188 7.79 -1.91 20.49
N GLU A 189 7.89 -3.23 20.59
CA GLU A 189 7.78 -4.18 19.48
C GLU A 189 6.40 -4.14 18.84
N LEU A 190 5.33 -3.90 19.62
CA LEU A 190 3.97 -3.80 19.10
C LEU A 190 3.83 -2.61 18.14
N LEU A 191 4.38 -1.45 18.53
CA LEU A 191 4.40 -0.27 17.69
C LEU A 191 5.25 -0.47 16.41
N ILE A 192 6.31 -1.28 16.48
CA ILE A 192 7.13 -1.64 15.31
C ILE A 192 6.35 -2.56 14.38
N ALA A 193 5.65 -3.55 14.93
CA ALA A 193 4.79 -4.47 14.22
C ALA A 193 3.67 -3.72 13.48
N GLU A 194 2.84 -2.94 14.18
CA GLU A 194 1.74 -2.15 13.58
C GLU A 194 2.23 -1.31 12.39
N LYS A 195 3.30 -0.53 12.60
CA LYS A 195 3.86 0.34 11.55
C LYS A 195 4.41 -0.45 10.38
N SER A 196 5.00 -1.62 10.63
CA SER A 196 5.61 -2.44 9.59
C SER A 196 4.57 -3.21 8.79
N VAL A 197 3.52 -3.72 9.44
CA VAL A 197 2.35 -4.34 8.81
C VAL A 197 1.66 -3.32 7.90
N ALA A 198 1.27 -2.15 8.44
CA ALA A 198 0.55 -1.14 7.67
C ALA A 198 1.35 -0.66 6.44
N LYS A 199 2.64 -0.38 6.62
CA LYS A 199 3.52 0.04 5.51
C LYS A 199 3.78 -1.08 4.52
N GLY A 200 4.00 -2.31 5.01
CA GLY A 200 4.23 -3.48 4.18
C GLY A 200 3.02 -3.81 3.31
N LYS A 201 1.81 -3.83 3.89
CA LYS A 201 0.55 -4.05 3.18
C LYS A 201 0.28 -2.98 2.14
N SER A 202 0.49 -1.70 2.48
CA SER A 202 0.35 -0.59 1.53
C SER A 202 1.32 -0.72 0.35
N LEU A 203 2.59 -1.07 0.63
CA LEU A 203 3.60 -1.27 -0.42
C LEU A 203 3.27 -2.48 -1.31
N ALA A 204 2.82 -3.58 -0.73
CA ALA A 204 2.42 -4.77 -1.48
C ALA A 204 1.19 -4.48 -2.37
N TYR A 205 0.23 -3.71 -1.86
CA TYR A 205 -0.91 -3.25 -2.66
C TYR A 205 -0.46 -2.41 -3.87
N MET A 206 0.53 -1.54 -3.69
CA MET A 206 1.13 -0.80 -4.81
C MET A 206 1.83 -1.73 -5.82
N ASP A 207 2.47 -2.82 -5.36
CA ASP A 207 3.09 -3.81 -6.25
C ASP A 207 2.07 -4.53 -7.14
N VAL A 208 0.94 -4.92 -6.54
CA VAL A 208 -0.21 -5.49 -7.27
C VAL A 208 -0.69 -4.52 -8.35
N GLU A 209 -0.89 -3.25 -8.03
CA GLU A 209 -1.31 -2.25 -9.02
C GLU A 209 -0.25 -1.98 -10.13
N ASN A 210 1.01 -2.39 -9.92
CA ASN A 210 2.09 -2.25 -10.90
C ASN A 210 2.29 -3.49 -11.78
N HIS A 211 1.78 -4.65 -11.38
CA HIS A 211 1.85 -5.89 -12.16
C HIS A 211 0.55 -6.11 -12.95
N LEU A 212 0.51 -5.63 -14.19
CA LEU A 212 -0.68 -5.71 -15.05
C LEU A 212 -1.13 -7.14 -15.41
N ALA A 213 -0.24 -8.13 -15.33
CA ALA A 213 -0.50 -9.51 -15.76
C ALA A 213 -0.59 -10.54 -14.61
N ARG A 214 -0.13 -10.22 -13.39
CA ARG A 214 -0.19 -11.16 -12.25
C ARG A 214 -1.49 -10.93 -11.48
N LYS A 215 -2.28 -12.00 -11.32
CA LYS A 215 -3.57 -11.96 -10.60
C LYS A 215 -3.41 -12.06 -9.07
N GLU A 216 -2.33 -12.64 -8.57
CA GLU A 216 -2.09 -12.82 -7.14
C GLU A 216 -0.66 -12.41 -6.77
N ASP A 217 -0.53 -11.53 -5.78
CA ASP A 217 0.75 -11.20 -5.17
C ASP A 217 0.86 -11.89 -3.81
N VAL A 218 1.83 -12.80 -3.75
CA VAL A 218 2.17 -13.57 -2.56
C VAL A 218 2.58 -12.65 -1.39
N TYR A 219 3.15 -11.47 -1.67
CA TYR A 219 3.46 -10.49 -0.64
C TYR A 219 2.21 -9.83 -0.06
N TYR A 220 1.22 -9.47 -0.88
CA TYR A 220 -0.02 -8.89 -0.38
C TYR A 220 -0.72 -9.87 0.57
N ARG A 221 -0.83 -11.15 0.17
CA ARG A 221 -1.39 -12.21 1.02
C ARG A 221 -0.58 -12.42 2.30
N TYR A 222 0.75 -12.36 2.23
CA TYR A 222 1.60 -12.41 3.42
C TYR A 222 1.28 -11.28 4.41
N PHE A 223 1.24 -10.02 3.96
CA PHE A 223 0.97 -8.89 4.87
C PHE A 223 -0.47 -8.88 5.39
N ASP A 224 -1.44 -9.35 4.61
CA ASP A 224 -2.82 -9.53 5.07
C ASP A 224 -2.93 -10.58 6.19
N ILE A 225 -2.21 -11.70 6.05
CA ILE A 225 -2.07 -12.71 7.11
C ILE A 225 -1.44 -12.10 8.36
N ARG A 226 -0.35 -11.34 8.20
CA ARG A 226 0.34 -10.72 9.34
C ARG A 226 -0.52 -9.71 10.06
N GLU A 227 -1.33 -8.92 9.35
CA GLU A 227 -2.28 -7.98 9.96
C GLU A 227 -3.28 -8.69 10.87
N LYS A 228 -3.97 -9.72 10.37
CA LYS A 228 -4.89 -10.53 11.18
C LYS A 228 -4.21 -11.20 12.38
N GLN A 229 -2.97 -11.64 12.19
CA GLN A 229 -2.16 -12.19 13.27
C GLN A 229 -1.80 -11.14 14.34
N LEU A 230 -1.60 -9.88 13.97
CA LEU A 230 -1.35 -8.79 14.91
C LEU A 230 -2.59 -8.52 15.77
N GLU A 231 -3.76 -8.49 15.15
CA GLU A 231 -5.04 -8.28 15.86
C GLU A 231 -5.24 -9.34 16.95
N ILE A 232 -4.88 -10.60 16.67
CA ILE A 232 -4.91 -11.68 17.68
C ILE A 232 -3.89 -11.43 18.79
N ILE A 233 -2.64 -11.07 18.44
CA ILE A 233 -1.61 -10.73 19.43
C ILE A 233 -2.09 -9.63 20.38
N GLU A 234 -2.67 -8.55 19.85
CA GLU A 234 -3.22 -7.44 20.62
C GLU A 234 -4.39 -7.87 21.51
N ARG A 235 -5.23 -8.79 21.02
CA ARG A 235 -6.38 -9.33 21.76
C ARG A 235 -5.96 -10.25 22.92
N VAL A 236 -4.88 -11.01 22.77
CA VAL A 236 -4.41 -11.96 23.79
C VAL A 236 -3.54 -11.32 24.87
N LEU A 237 -2.78 -10.27 24.54
CA LEU A 237 -1.84 -9.64 25.46
C LEU A 237 -2.47 -9.24 26.81
N PRO A 238 -3.61 -8.51 26.85
CA PRO A 238 -4.25 -8.14 28.11
C PRO A 238 -4.69 -9.34 28.95
N LYS A 239 -5.11 -10.44 28.29
CA LYS A 239 -5.59 -11.67 28.95
C LYS A 239 -4.45 -12.39 29.68
N ILE A 240 -3.23 -12.29 29.15
CA ILE A 240 -2.02 -12.86 29.75
C ILE A 240 -1.53 -11.96 30.90
N THR A 241 -1.45 -10.64 30.68
CA THR A 241 -0.93 -9.71 31.69
C THR A 241 -1.84 -9.56 32.91
N SER A 242 -3.09 -10.02 32.85
CA SER A 242 -4.00 -10.07 34.00
C SER A 242 -3.84 -11.32 34.87
N LEU A 243 -2.96 -12.26 34.49
CA LEU A 243 -2.76 -13.50 35.24
C LEU A 243 -2.09 -13.23 36.60
N PRO A 244 -2.59 -13.83 37.71
CA PRO A 244 -1.88 -13.85 38.99
C PRO A 244 -0.49 -14.48 38.81
N ALA A 245 0.54 -13.86 39.40
CA ALA A 245 1.92 -14.32 39.26
C ALA A 245 2.08 -15.76 39.79
N SER A 246 2.79 -16.60 39.02
CA SER A 246 3.17 -17.97 39.38
C SER A 246 1.99 -18.95 39.54
N VAL A 247 1.48 -19.44 38.42
CA VAL A 247 0.63 -20.63 38.39
C VAL A 247 1.45 -21.74 37.72
N ALA A 248 1.63 -22.90 38.36
CA ALA A 248 2.39 -24.03 37.80
C ALA A 248 1.97 -24.43 36.37
N HIS A 249 0.74 -24.08 36.00
CA HIS A 249 0.07 -24.31 34.72
C HIS A 249 0.61 -23.40 33.58
N SER A 250 1.21 -22.25 33.89
CA SER A 250 1.74 -21.30 32.89
C SER A 250 2.95 -21.83 32.15
N LYS A 251 3.69 -22.78 32.73
CA LYS A 251 4.93 -23.31 32.14
C LYS A 251 4.70 -24.05 30.83
N ILE A 252 3.60 -24.80 30.72
CA ILE A 252 3.29 -25.56 29.49
C ILE A 252 2.98 -24.61 28.33
N VAL A 253 2.22 -23.55 28.60
CA VAL A 253 1.93 -22.51 27.62
C VAL A 253 3.19 -21.72 27.28
N ALA A 254 4.03 -21.41 28.28
CA ALA A 254 5.31 -20.75 28.06
C ALA A 254 6.24 -21.55 27.14
N ASP A 255 6.34 -22.87 27.33
CA ASP A 255 7.16 -23.73 26.46
C ASP A 255 6.69 -23.67 24.99
N PHE A 256 5.38 -23.71 24.76
CA PHE A 256 4.82 -23.55 23.42
C PHE A 256 5.07 -22.17 22.82
N VAL A 257 4.88 -21.10 23.61
CA VAL A 257 5.10 -19.73 23.14
C VAL A 257 6.58 -19.48 22.83
N GLY A 258 7.49 -20.02 23.64
CA GLY A 258 8.93 -19.99 23.37
C GLY A 258 9.26 -20.65 22.04
N GLU A 259 8.76 -21.87 21.79
CA GLU A 259 8.94 -22.53 20.49
C GLU A 259 8.31 -21.75 19.32
N LEU A 260 7.14 -21.13 19.54
CA LEU A 260 6.48 -20.31 18.52
C LEU A 260 7.32 -19.07 18.18
N SER A 261 7.94 -18.45 19.19
CA SER A 261 8.79 -17.25 19.04
C SER A 261 9.97 -17.49 18.10
N GLU A 262 10.57 -18.68 18.14
CA GLU A 262 11.70 -19.06 17.29
C GLU A 262 11.29 -19.39 15.84
N ASN A 263 10.01 -19.72 15.64
CA ASN A 263 9.46 -20.21 14.37
C ASN A 263 8.59 -19.17 13.64
N VAL A 264 8.68 -17.89 14.01
CA VAL A 264 8.01 -16.82 13.29
C VAL A 264 8.73 -16.51 11.96
N HIS A 265 8.28 -17.13 10.88
CA HIS A 265 8.86 -16.91 9.55
C HIS A 265 7.83 -16.97 8.42
N SER A 266 8.24 -16.56 7.22
CA SER A 266 7.40 -16.49 6.02
C SER A 266 7.15 -17.81 5.29
N GLY A 267 7.85 -18.89 5.62
CA GLY A 267 7.53 -20.26 5.15
C GLY A 267 6.33 -20.88 5.90
N ASN A 268 5.79 -22.00 5.44
CA ASN A 268 4.65 -22.67 6.09
C ASN A 268 5.10 -23.78 7.07
N THR A 269 4.90 -23.54 8.36
CA THR A 269 5.14 -24.49 9.48
C THR A 269 3.87 -24.76 10.29
N VAL A 270 2.69 -24.37 9.76
CA VAL A 270 1.42 -24.37 10.48
C VAL A 270 1.07 -25.77 10.99
N THR A 271 1.29 -26.80 10.18
CA THR A 271 0.98 -28.20 10.57
C THR A 271 1.76 -28.63 11.81
N GLU A 272 3.04 -28.26 11.92
CA GLU A 272 3.85 -28.63 13.08
C GLU A 272 3.44 -27.82 14.32
N SER A 273 3.27 -26.51 14.18
CA SER A 273 2.84 -25.63 15.28
C SER A 273 1.45 -26.00 15.81
N ARG A 274 0.49 -26.33 14.94
CA ARG A 274 -0.85 -26.77 15.38
C ARG A 274 -0.82 -28.13 16.07
N ARG A 275 0.00 -29.08 15.60
CA ARG A 275 0.21 -30.36 16.31
C ARG A 275 0.81 -30.15 17.71
N LYS A 276 1.71 -29.18 17.87
CA LYS A 276 2.27 -28.81 19.18
C LYS A 276 1.21 -28.18 20.08
N LEU A 277 0.44 -27.23 19.56
CA LEU A 277 -0.66 -26.60 20.29
C LEU A 277 -1.73 -27.62 20.73
N GLN A 278 -2.04 -28.59 19.88
CA GLN A 278 -2.96 -29.68 20.23
C GLN A 278 -2.46 -30.51 21.43
N ARG A 279 -1.16 -30.81 21.50
CA ARG A 279 -0.58 -31.49 22.68
C ARG A 279 -0.63 -30.64 23.94
N VAL A 280 -0.46 -29.32 23.81
CA VAL A 280 -0.60 -28.38 24.93
C VAL A 280 -2.03 -28.42 25.44
N ARG A 281 -3.02 -28.40 24.53
CA ARG A 281 -4.44 -28.51 24.85
C ARG A 281 -4.78 -29.81 25.57
N GLU A 282 -4.38 -30.95 25.03
CA GLU A 282 -4.61 -32.27 25.65
C GLU A 282 -4.02 -32.34 27.06
N ARG A 283 -2.78 -31.87 27.23
CA ARG A 283 -2.13 -31.84 28.53
C ARG A 283 -2.77 -30.86 29.51
N PHE A 284 -3.41 -29.81 29.02
CA PHE A 284 -4.15 -28.85 29.82
C PHE A 284 -5.51 -29.44 30.28
N GLU A 285 -6.16 -30.24 29.44
CA GLU A 285 -7.41 -30.94 29.75
C GLU A 285 -7.22 -32.07 30.79
N GLU A 286 -6.03 -32.69 30.85
CA GLU A 286 -5.68 -33.70 31.85
C GLU A 286 -5.31 -33.13 33.24
N MET A 287 -5.24 -31.80 33.39
CA MET A 287 -4.87 -31.16 34.66
C MET A 287 -5.94 -31.33 35.74
N PRO A 288 -5.54 -31.37 37.03
CA PRO A 288 -6.51 -31.38 38.12
C PRO A 288 -7.38 -30.11 38.08
N MET A 289 -8.62 -30.24 38.54
CA MET A 289 -9.55 -29.11 38.66
C MET A 289 -8.94 -27.99 39.53
N PRO A 290 -9.25 -26.72 39.22
CA PRO A 290 -8.75 -25.59 40.01
C PRO A 290 -9.25 -25.68 41.45
N LYS A 291 -8.34 -25.52 42.41
CA LYS A 291 -8.62 -25.65 43.84
C LYS A 291 -9.21 -24.39 44.44
N ASN A 292 -8.99 -23.24 43.79
CA ASN A 292 -9.47 -21.94 44.23
C ASN A 292 -9.81 -21.03 43.03
N HIS A 293 -10.41 -19.88 43.32
CA HIS A 293 -10.85 -18.93 42.30
C HIS A 293 -9.69 -18.33 41.48
N GLU A 294 -8.53 -18.10 42.08
CA GLU A 294 -7.35 -17.56 41.38
C GLU A 294 -6.81 -18.57 40.35
N GLU A 295 -6.73 -19.85 40.74
CA GLU A 295 -6.37 -20.95 39.83
C GLU A 295 -7.41 -21.08 38.70
N PHE A 296 -8.70 -20.95 39.00
CA PHE A 296 -9.75 -20.97 37.97
C PHE A 296 -9.59 -19.83 36.96
N LEU A 297 -9.38 -18.60 37.42
CA LEU A 297 -9.17 -17.44 36.55
C LEU A 297 -7.93 -17.62 35.68
N ALA A 298 -6.84 -18.11 36.27
CA ALA A 298 -5.61 -18.35 35.53
C ALA A 298 -5.78 -19.45 34.47
N MET A 299 -6.43 -20.56 34.82
CA MET A 299 -6.70 -21.63 33.88
C MET A 299 -7.63 -21.18 32.75
N SER A 300 -8.66 -20.39 33.06
CA SER A 300 -9.58 -19.85 32.05
C SER A 300 -8.85 -18.93 31.05
N ALA A 301 -8.00 -18.03 31.53
CA ALA A 301 -7.23 -17.14 30.67
C ALA A 301 -6.20 -17.89 29.80
N LEU A 302 -5.54 -18.91 30.33
CA LEU A 302 -4.63 -19.78 29.56
C LEU A 302 -5.38 -20.59 28.50
N TYR A 303 -6.57 -21.11 28.80
CA TYR A 303 -7.40 -21.81 27.82
C TYR A 303 -7.84 -20.89 26.68
N VAL A 304 -8.29 -19.67 27.01
CA VAL A 304 -8.62 -18.66 25.99
C VAL A 304 -7.39 -18.34 25.14
N PHE A 305 -6.20 -18.20 25.74
CA PHE A 305 -4.96 -18.00 24.99
C PHE A 305 -4.68 -19.15 24.00
N ILE A 306 -4.87 -20.40 24.41
CA ILE A 306 -4.68 -21.58 23.54
C ILE A 306 -5.60 -21.52 22.32
N GLU A 307 -6.89 -21.23 22.51
CA GLU A 307 -7.86 -21.14 21.42
C GLU A 307 -7.53 -20.00 20.44
N GLU A 308 -7.12 -18.85 20.98
CA GLU A 308 -6.68 -17.69 20.21
C GLU A 308 -5.42 -17.99 19.37
N MET A 309 -4.48 -18.78 19.93
CA MET A 309 -3.31 -19.24 19.20
C MET A 309 -3.64 -20.24 18.10
N ASP A 310 -4.71 -21.02 18.24
CA ASP A 310 -5.15 -21.90 17.15
C ASP A 310 -5.66 -21.06 15.97
N GLU A 311 -6.43 -20.00 16.24
CA GLU A 311 -6.86 -19.03 15.22
C GLU A 311 -5.64 -18.35 14.55
N TYR A 312 -4.66 -17.90 15.36
CA TYR A 312 -3.42 -17.30 14.86
C TYR A 312 -2.68 -18.20 13.86
N LEU A 313 -2.62 -19.50 14.15
CA LEU A 313 -1.98 -20.49 13.28
C LEU A 313 -2.85 -20.82 12.07
N ALA A 314 -4.17 -20.92 12.24
CA ALA A 314 -5.13 -21.27 11.20
C ALA A 314 -5.16 -20.24 10.05
N ILE A 315 -4.98 -18.94 10.34
CA ILE A 315 -4.91 -17.87 9.32
C ILE A 315 -3.89 -18.19 8.23
N LYS A 316 -2.78 -18.86 8.60
CA LYS A 316 -1.68 -19.18 7.69
C LYS A 316 -1.83 -20.54 6.99
N GLN A 317 -2.85 -21.34 7.32
CA GLN A 317 -2.99 -22.72 6.86
C GLN A 317 -2.98 -22.88 5.33
N ASN A 318 -3.65 -21.96 4.63
CA ASN A 318 -3.74 -21.97 3.18
C ASN A 318 -2.61 -21.18 2.50
N PHE A 319 -1.57 -20.75 3.21
CA PHE A 319 -0.46 -19.96 2.66
C PHE A 319 0.73 -20.85 2.30
N GLU A 320 1.13 -20.88 1.03
CA GLU A 320 2.25 -21.69 0.53
C GLU A 320 3.63 -21.19 1.02
N GLY A 321 3.68 -19.95 1.50
CA GLY A 321 4.92 -19.31 1.97
C GLY A 321 5.56 -18.40 0.92
N LEU A 322 6.50 -17.58 1.39
CA LEU A 322 7.33 -16.76 0.49
C LEU A 322 8.62 -17.50 0.13
N ASN A 323 8.87 -17.71 -1.17
CA ASN A 323 10.15 -18.17 -1.69
C ASN A 323 11.19 -17.03 -1.69
N VAL A 324 11.69 -16.66 -0.51
CA VAL A 324 12.68 -15.58 -0.34
C VAL A 324 13.93 -16.15 0.32
N LYS A 325 15.11 -15.90 -0.26
CA LYS A 325 16.40 -16.26 0.35
C LYS A 325 16.50 -15.62 1.74
N LYS A 326 16.75 -16.42 2.78
CA LYS A 326 16.94 -15.96 4.18
C LYS A 326 17.96 -14.80 4.20
N GLY A 327 17.47 -13.58 4.43
CA GLY A 327 18.31 -12.42 4.72
C GLY A 327 17.97 -11.92 6.11
N ARG A 328 18.89 -12.08 7.07
CA ARG A 328 18.85 -11.33 8.33
C ARG A 328 19.30 -9.91 8.06
N LEU A 329 18.67 -8.91 8.67
CA LEU A 329 19.20 -7.55 8.68
C LEU A 329 20.58 -7.61 9.36
N LYS A 330 21.65 -7.29 8.62
CA LYS A 330 22.93 -7.02 9.26
C LYS A 330 22.74 -5.74 10.06
N ASN A 331 22.77 -5.84 11.39
CA ASN A 331 22.85 -4.70 12.28
C ASN A 331 24.06 -3.86 11.87
N HIS A 332 23.82 -2.69 11.29
CA HIS A 332 24.84 -1.65 11.24
C HIS A 332 24.99 -1.12 12.67
N LYS A 333 26.07 -1.56 13.32
CA LYS A 333 26.60 -0.92 14.54
C LYS A 333 26.96 0.53 14.27
#